data_AF-A0A7V8A6U3-F1
#
_entry.id   AF-A0A7V8A6U3-F1
#
_cell.length_a   1.000
_cell.length_b   1.000
_cell.length_c   1.000
_cell.angle_alpha   90.00
_cell.angle_beta   90.00
_cell.angle_gamma   90.00
#
_symmetry.space_group_name_H-M   'P 1'
#
loop_
_entity.id
_entity.type
_entity.pdbx_description
1 polymer ?
#
loop_
_entity_poly.entity_id
_entity_poly.type
_entity_poly.pdbx_seq_one_letter_code
_entity_poly.pdbx_strand_id
1 'polypeptide(L)'
;MEKIAGKNIVIAIYDQTGTNLYAVGGQQGLTVNRSAENIDTSDKLSGGWASGMAGLKKWSIDTDGGMVEGDPAKIILDQAFENSDTVAVKVINIKTGKALYGGLATISDFSVEAPHDDVVAWSATLEGAGPLADLSGDAIVDLPVGITVPINDLVAVQGSTAGQIALTFSPLTGSTAVAVETKTGVGTWTVATTTPTSIGVAATSAVITGLTTGVTYSVRLVVTGGLFAGNSNVAIATAK
;
A
#
# COMPACT_ATOMS: atom_id res chain seq x y z
N MET A 1 13.18 16.84 -10.42
CA MET A 1 12.70 15.45 -10.51
C MET A 1 13.31 14.69 -9.35
N GLU A 2 12.50 14.29 -8.36
CA GLU A 2 12.97 13.50 -7.22
C GLU A 2 13.20 12.06 -7.70
N LYS A 3 14.34 11.45 -7.34
CA LYS A 3 14.65 10.06 -7.70
C LYS A 3 13.79 9.14 -6.82
N ILE A 4 13.14 8.16 -7.41
CA ILE A 4 12.37 7.15 -6.66
C ILE A 4 13.33 6.09 -6.14
N ALA A 5 13.34 5.86 -4.83
CA ALA A 5 14.14 4.79 -4.23
C ALA A 5 13.44 3.43 -4.43
N GLY A 6 14.19 2.40 -4.84
CA GLY A 6 13.67 1.06 -5.08
C GLY A 6 12.98 0.44 -3.85
N LYS A 7 13.45 0.75 -2.64
CA LYS A 7 12.80 0.35 -1.37
C LYS A 7 11.35 0.84 -1.20
N ASN A 8 10.94 1.81 -2.00
CA ASN A 8 9.57 2.34 -1.97
C ASN A 8 8.68 1.67 -3.01
N ILE A 9 9.17 0.69 -3.77
CA ILE A 9 8.41 0.02 -4.82
C ILE A 9 8.03 -1.37 -4.36
N VAL A 10 6.72 -1.66 -4.36
CA VAL A 10 6.18 -2.97 -4.00
C VAL A 10 5.22 -3.45 -5.09
N ILE A 11 5.20 -4.75 -5.36
CA ILE A 11 4.10 -5.39 -6.08
C ILE A 11 2.96 -5.67 -5.11
N ALA A 12 1.75 -5.43 -5.59
CA ALA A 12 0.54 -5.82 -4.92
C ALA A 12 -0.37 -6.62 -5.86
N ILE A 13 -1.10 -7.56 -5.29
CA ILE A 13 -1.85 -8.59 -6.02
C ILE A 13 -3.32 -8.54 -5.58
N TYR A 14 -4.22 -8.53 -6.54
CA TYR A 14 -5.65 -8.56 -6.24
C TYR A 14 -6.10 -9.98 -5.86
N ASP A 15 -7.08 -10.07 -4.97
CA ASP A 15 -7.81 -11.32 -4.75
C ASP A 15 -8.57 -11.79 -6.00
N GLN A 16 -9.02 -13.05 -5.97
CA GLN A 16 -9.82 -13.66 -7.04
C GLN A 16 -11.14 -12.90 -7.33
N THR A 17 -11.59 -12.03 -6.42
CA THR A 17 -12.80 -11.23 -6.59
C THR A 17 -12.53 -9.87 -7.24
N GLY A 18 -11.25 -9.49 -7.40
CA GLY A 18 -10.83 -8.18 -7.88
C GLY A 18 -11.06 -7.03 -6.89
N THR A 19 -11.32 -7.33 -5.61
CA THR A 19 -11.76 -6.35 -4.61
C THR A 19 -10.60 -5.89 -3.72
N ASN A 20 -9.81 -6.82 -3.17
CA ASN A 20 -8.73 -6.50 -2.23
C ASN A 20 -7.36 -6.60 -2.90
N LEU A 21 -6.47 -5.66 -2.61
CA LEU A 21 -5.13 -5.58 -3.18
C LEU A 21 -4.06 -5.75 -2.08
N TYR A 22 -3.37 -6.88 -2.09
CA TYR A 22 -2.39 -7.25 -1.07
C TYR A 22 -0.97 -6.98 -1.53
N ALA A 23 -0.27 -6.10 -0.83
CA ALA A 23 1.15 -5.88 -1.04
C ALA A 23 1.93 -7.13 -0.61
N VAL A 24 2.90 -7.54 -1.42
CA VAL A 24 3.70 -8.72 -1.12
C VAL A 24 4.66 -8.43 0.02
N GLY A 25 4.52 -9.18 1.11
CA GLY A 25 5.35 -9.10 2.30
C GLY A 25 6.74 -9.69 2.06
N GLY A 26 7.75 -9.09 2.70
CA GLY A 26 9.12 -9.59 2.63
C GLY A 26 9.82 -9.41 1.28
N GLN A 27 9.21 -8.68 0.33
CA GLN A 27 9.80 -8.41 -0.99
C GLN A 27 11.18 -7.74 -0.89
N GLN A 28 12.17 -8.29 -1.57
CA GLN A 28 13.54 -7.80 -1.63
C GLN A 28 13.86 -7.24 -3.03
N GLY A 29 13.41 -7.92 -4.08
CA GLY A 29 13.58 -7.50 -5.47
C GLY A 29 12.26 -7.39 -6.24
N LEU A 30 12.25 -6.50 -7.24
CA LEU A 30 11.19 -6.38 -8.23
C LEU A 30 11.74 -5.85 -9.55
N THR A 31 11.54 -6.62 -10.61
CA THR A 31 11.96 -6.28 -11.98
C THR A 31 10.74 -6.32 -12.89
N VAL A 32 10.49 -5.24 -13.63
CA VAL A 32 9.41 -5.17 -14.64
C VAL A 32 10.03 -5.23 -16.03
N ASN A 33 9.83 -6.35 -16.72
CA ASN A 33 10.33 -6.57 -18.08
C ASN A 33 9.25 -6.22 -19.11
N ARG A 34 9.63 -5.57 -20.21
CA ARG A 34 8.75 -5.28 -21.35
C ARG A 34 9.50 -5.60 -22.63
N SER A 35 8.87 -6.37 -23.50
CA SER A 35 9.40 -6.71 -24.80
C SER A 35 8.33 -6.53 -25.88
N ALA A 36 8.76 -6.35 -27.11
CA ALA A 36 7.87 -6.34 -28.27
C ALA A 36 8.49 -7.24 -29.33
N GLU A 37 7.68 -8.08 -29.94
CA GLU A 37 8.10 -8.85 -31.11
C GLU A 37 8.37 -7.88 -32.28
N ASN A 38 9.24 -8.28 -33.20
CA ASN A 38 9.51 -7.52 -34.43
C ASN A 38 9.07 -8.35 -35.63
N ILE A 39 8.16 -7.81 -36.44
CA ILE A 39 7.75 -8.43 -37.70
C ILE A 39 8.70 -7.91 -38.77
N ASP A 40 9.50 -8.80 -39.34
CA ASP A 40 10.37 -8.46 -40.46
C ASP A 40 9.53 -8.20 -41.72
N THR A 41 9.69 -7.00 -42.26
CA THR A 41 9.02 -6.51 -43.47
C THR A 41 10.02 -6.16 -44.57
N SER A 42 11.27 -6.63 -44.44
CA SER A 42 12.31 -6.38 -45.44
C SER A 42 11.91 -6.95 -46.81
N ASP A 43 12.23 -6.18 -47.86
CA ASP A 43 12.05 -6.56 -49.25
C ASP A 43 13.40 -6.54 -49.98
N LYS A 44 13.43 -7.01 -51.24
CA LYS A 44 14.66 -7.04 -52.05
C LYS A 44 15.25 -5.65 -52.37
N LEU A 45 14.52 -4.57 -52.08
CA LEU A 45 14.93 -3.18 -52.26
C LEU A 45 15.38 -2.52 -50.94
N SER A 46 15.25 -3.20 -49.79
CA SER A 46 15.60 -2.64 -48.46
C SER A 46 17.10 -2.43 -48.24
N GLY A 47 17.93 -2.69 -49.25
CA GLY A 47 19.37 -2.38 -49.23
C GLY A 47 20.18 -3.16 -48.18
N GLY A 48 19.68 -4.32 -47.74
CA GLY A 48 20.32 -5.14 -46.71
C GLY A 48 20.05 -4.69 -45.27
N TRP A 49 19.18 -3.69 -45.07
CA TRP A 49 18.73 -3.26 -43.75
C TRP A 49 17.40 -3.92 -43.41
N ALA A 50 17.34 -4.52 -42.22
CA ALA A 50 16.11 -5.09 -41.68
C ALA A 50 15.11 -3.96 -41.37
N SER A 51 13.93 -4.03 -41.98
CA SER A 51 12.82 -3.11 -41.73
C SER A 51 11.77 -3.86 -40.93
N GLY A 52 11.42 -3.34 -39.76
CA GLY A 52 10.58 -4.03 -38.79
C GLY A 52 9.31 -3.26 -38.45
N MET A 53 8.19 -3.96 -38.33
CA MET A 53 6.98 -3.45 -37.68
C MET A 53 6.89 -4.02 -36.25
N ALA A 54 6.44 -3.20 -35.29
CA ALA A 54 6.23 -3.68 -33.92
C ALA A 54 5.12 -4.75 -33.88
N GLY A 55 5.49 -5.97 -33.52
CA GLY A 55 4.61 -7.10 -33.28
C GLY A 55 3.97 -7.05 -31.90
N LEU A 56 3.57 -8.22 -31.39
CA LEU A 56 2.88 -8.32 -30.10
C LEU A 56 3.78 -7.84 -28.96
N LYS A 57 3.22 -7.03 -28.06
CA LYS A 57 3.89 -6.56 -26.85
C LYS A 57 3.67 -7.59 -25.75
N LYS A 58 4.74 -7.90 -25.01
CA LYS A 58 4.73 -8.79 -23.85
C LYS A 58 5.37 -8.08 -22.66
N TRP A 59 4.97 -8.46 -21.47
CA TRP A 59 5.58 -8.00 -20.25
C TRP A 59 5.61 -9.12 -19.22
N SER A 60 6.58 -9.07 -18.33
CA SER A 60 6.66 -9.94 -17.17
C SER A 60 7.12 -9.16 -15.95
N ILE A 61 6.81 -9.67 -14.76
CA ILE A 61 7.32 -9.16 -13.49
C ILE A 61 8.00 -10.30 -12.76
N ASP A 62 9.27 -10.11 -12.44
CA ASP A 62 10.02 -11.01 -11.57
C ASP A 62 10.08 -10.36 -10.19
N THR A 63 9.66 -11.10 -9.17
CA THR A 63 9.66 -10.63 -7.79
C THR A 63 10.18 -11.71 -6.87
N ASP A 64 10.92 -11.29 -5.85
CA ASP A 64 11.54 -12.17 -4.87
C ASP A 64 11.45 -11.55 -3.46
N GLY A 65 11.52 -12.40 -2.44
CA GLY A 65 11.46 -11.94 -1.07
C GLY A 65 11.68 -13.03 -0.03
N GLY A 66 11.79 -12.60 1.22
CA GLY A 66 11.71 -13.50 2.37
C GLY A 66 10.26 -13.93 2.62
N MET A 67 10.08 -15.18 3.00
CA MET A 67 8.79 -15.74 3.35
C MET A 67 8.31 -15.13 4.67
N VAL A 68 7.08 -14.60 4.66
CA VAL A 68 6.41 -14.08 5.85
C VAL A 68 5.21 -14.98 6.12
N GLU A 69 5.16 -15.56 7.32
CA GLU A 69 4.06 -16.43 7.72
C GLU A 69 2.72 -15.66 7.71
N GLY A 70 1.71 -16.23 7.05
CA GLY A 70 0.36 -15.66 7.01
C GLY A 70 0.16 -14.50 6.04
N ASP A 71 1.10 -14.26 5.10
CA ASP A 71 0.92 -13.24 4.07
C ASP A 71 -0.23 -13.59 3.12
N PRO A 72 -1.32 -12.78 3.07
CA PRO A 72 -2.44 -13.01 2.16
C PRO A 72 -2.05 -12.92 0.68
N ALA A 73 -1.06 -12.10 0.31
CA ALA A 73 -0.61 -12.00 -1.07
C ALA A 73 0.00 -13.33 -1.55
N LYS A 74 0.76 -13.98 -0.66
CA LYS A 74 1.36 -15.29 -0.90
C LYS A 74 0.31 -16.40 -1.02
N ILE A 75 -0.71 -16.38 -0.16
CA ILE A 75 -1.84 -17.32 -0.24
C ILE A 75 -2.56 -17.19 -1.59
N ILE A 76 -2.78 -15.97 -2.06
CA ILE A 76 -3.41 -15.72 -3.36
C ILE A 76 -2.51 -16.16 -4.51
N LEU A 77 -1.20 -15.90 -4.43
CA LEU A 77 -0.23 -16.40 -5.41
C LEU A 77 -0.24 -17.92 -5.49
N ASP A 78 -0.21 -18.61 -4.34
CA ASP A 78 -0.24 -20.07 -4.29
C ASP A 78 -1.54 -20.63 -4.88
N GLN A 79 -2.68 -20.04 -4.53
CA GLN A 79 -3.98 -20.44 -5.07
C GLN A 79 -4.06 -20.20 -6.58
N ALA A 80 -3.58 -19.05 -7.06
CA ALA A 80 -3.60 -18.74 -8.47
C ALA A 80 -2.66 -19.64 -9.29
N PHE A 81 -1.52 -20.02 -8.73
CA PHE A 81 -0.60 -20.95 -9.36
C PHE A 81 -1.24 -22.35 -9.46
N GLU A 82 -1.78 -22.88 -8.35
CA GLU A 82 -2.43 -24.19 -8.31
C GLU A 82 -3.66 -24.28 -9.24
N ASN A 83 -4.46 -23.21 -9.30
CA ASN A 83 -5.65 -23.17 -10.17
C ASN A 83 -5.36 -22.74 -11.61
N SER A 84 -4.13 -22.32 -11.92
CA SER A 84 -3.78 -21.65 -13.18
C SER A 84 -4.66 -20.41 -13.48
N ASP A 85 -5.05 -19.69 -12.43
CA ASP A 85 -5.87 -18.48 -12.52
C ASP A 85 -5.03 -17.25 -12.88
N THR A 86 -5.63 -16.31 -13.60
CA THR A 86 -5.04 -14.98 -13.82
C THR A 86 -5.18 -14.12 -12.58
N VAL A 87 -4.09 -13.50 -12.11
CA VAL A 87 -4.07 -12.52 -11.02
C VAL A 87 -3.94 -11.11 -11.58
N ALA A 88 -4.66 -10.16 -11.02
CA ALA A 88 -4.40 -8.76 -11.32
C ALA A 88 -3.25 -8.27 -10.43
N VAL A 89 -2.25 -7.62 -11.02
CA VAL A 89 -1.05 -7.12 -10.34
C VAL A 89 -0.90 -5.62 -10.51
N LYS A 90 -0.31 -4.98 -9.50
CA LYS A 90 -0.08 -3.53 -9.48
C LYS A 90 1.25 -3.21 -8.80
N VAL A 91 2.08 -2.42 -9.45
CA VAL A 91 3.33 -1.89 -8.91
C VAL A 91 3.03 -0.54 -8.28
N ILE A 92 3.31 -0.39 -6.99
CA ILE A 92 2.94 0.79 -6.20
C ILE A 92 4.17 1.39 -5.56
N ASN A 93 4.23 2.72 -5.55
CA ASN A 93 5.15 3.47 -4.74
C ASN A 93 4.55 3.71 -3.35
N ILE A 94 4.98 2.95 -2.35
CA ILE A 94 4.44 2.98 -0.99
C ILE A 94 4.67 4.32 -0.26
N LYS A 95 5.67 5.12 -0.66
CA LYS A 95 5.91 6.45 -0.07
C LYS A 95 4.88 7.48 -0.54
N THR A 96 4.37 7.31 -1.76
CA THR A 96 3.45 8.27 -2.39
C THR A 96 2.03 7.72 -2.53
N GLY A 97 1.82 6.43 -2.30
CA GLY A 97 0.58 5.71 -2.60
C GLY A 97 0.26 5.62 -4.08
N LYS A 98 1.13 6.11 -4.97
CA LYS A 98 0.88 6.14 -6.41
C LYS A 98 1.21 4.81 -7.05
N ALA A 99 0.28 4.33 -7.84
CA ALA A 99 0.52 3.25 -8.76
C ALA A 99 1.48 3.70 -9.87
N LEU A 100 2.41 2.83 -10.25
CA LEU A 100 3.28 3.04 -11.40
C LEU A 100 2.75 2.26 -12.59
N TYR A 101 2.51 0.96 -12.40
CA TYR A 101 2.07 0.04 -13.46
C TYR A 101 1.04 -0.94 -12.93
N GLY A 102 0.18 -1.46 -13.79
CA GLY A 102 -0.75 -2.53 -13.43
C GLY A 102 -1.23 -3.32 -14.63
N GLY A 103 -1.61 -4.57 -14.42
CA GLY A 103 -2.08 -5.45 -15.48
C GLY A 103 -2.52 -6.81 -14.96
N LEU A 104 -3.15 -7.61 -15.81
CA LEU A 104 -3.45 -9.02 -15.51
C LEU A 104 -2.22 -9.86 -15.82
N ALA A 105 -1.86 -10.78 -14.92
CA ALA A 105 -0.74 -11.68 -15.08
C ALA A 105 -1.10 -13.12 -14.68
N THR A 106 -0.42 -14.09 -15.28
CA THR A 106 -0.42 -15.50 -14.87
C THR A 106 0.93 -15.83 -14.26
N ILE A 107 0.96 -16.65 -13.21
CA ILE A 107 2.21 -17.05 -12.57
C ILE A 107 2.80 -18.19 -13.42
N SER A 108 3.96 -17.94 -14.04
CA SER A 108 4.65 -18.95 -14.86
C SER A 108 5.66 -19.76 -14.06
N ASP A 109 6.25 -19.15 -13.03
CA ASP A 109 7.20 -19.80 -12.14
C ASP A 109 6.96 -19.34 -10.69
N PHE A 110 7.02 -20.29 -9.77
CA PHE A 110 6.90 -20.04 -8.34
C PHE A 110 7.83 -20.98 -7.58
N SER A 111 8.90 -20.44 -6.99
CA SER A 111 9.92 -21.21 -6.30
C SER A 111 10.06 -20.78 -4.83
N VAL A 112 10.39 -21.75 -3.97
CA VAL A 112 10.63 -21.55 -2.54
C VAL A 112 11.95 -22.20 -2.18
N GLU A 113 12.87 -21.42 -1.63
CA GLU A 113 14.18 -21.86 -1.18
C GLU A 113 14.24 -21.74 0.34
N ALA A 114 14.55 -22.84 1.03
CA ALA A 114 14.62 -22.88 2.50
C ALA A 114 16.01 -23.37 2.96
N PRO A 115 17.05 -22.52 2.92
CA PRO A 115 18.37 -22.88 3.44
C PRO A 115 18.32 -23.16 4.94
N HIS A 116 19.16 -24.07 5.44
CA HIS A 116 19.21 -24.39 6.87
C HIS A 116 19.78 -23.25 7.75
N ASP A 117 20.42 -22.27 7.12
CA ASP A 117 21.22 -21.20 7.70
C ASP A 117 20.72 -19.79 7.30
N ASP A 118 19.57 -19.69 6.62
CA ASP A 118 18.99 -18.43 6.19
C ASP A 118 17.45 -18.44 6.33
N VAL A 119 16.81 -17.29 6.13
CA VAL A 119 15.35 -17.18 6.03
C VAL A 119 14.86 -17.88 4.77
N VAL A 120 13.67 -18.50 4.83
CA VAL A 120 13.03 -19.06 3.64
C VAL A 120 12.80 -17.92 2.64
N ALA A 121 13.32 -18.07 1.43
CA ALA A 121 13.12 -17.15 0.33
C ALA A 121 12.08 -17.72 -0.63
N TRP A 122 11.36 -16.84 -1.31
CA TRP A 122 10.46 -17.19 -2.39
C TRP A 122 10.76 -16.31 -3.60
N SER A 123 10.52 -16.83 -4.79
CA SER A 123 10.56 -16.06 -6.03
C SER A 123 9.37 -16.44 -6.91
N ALA A 124 8.86 -15.46 -7.64
CA ALA A 124 7.73 -15.63 -8.55
C ALA A 124 7.97 -14.86 -9.85
N THR A 125 7.63 -15.51 -10.96
CA THR A 125 7.59 -14.90 -12.29
C THR A 125 6.14 -14.77 -12.73
N LEU A 126 5.71 -13.54 -13.01
CA LEU A 126 4.36 -13.20 -13.44
C LEU A 126 4.39 -12.76 -14.90
N GLU A 127 3.73 -13.50 -15.78
CA GLU A 127 3.62 -13.18 -17.21
C GLU A 127 2.33 -12.43 -17.52
N GLY A 128 2.45 -11.34 -18.28
CA GLY A 128 1.33 -10.48 -18.62
C GLY A 128 0.29 -11.15 -19.51
N ALA A 129 -0.93 -11.32 -18.98
CA ALA A 129 -2.12 -11.79 -19.67
C ALA A 129 -2.96 -10.59 -20.19
N GLY A 130 -2.31 -9.61 -20.83
CA GLY A 130 -2.99 -8.41 -21.36
C GLY A 130 -2.09 -7.19 -21.44
N PRO A 131 -2.65 -5.99 -21.70
CA PRO A 131 -1.87 -4.75 -21.71
C PRO A 131 -1.39 -4.38 -20.30
N LEU A 132 -0.14 -3.93 -20.19
CA LEU A 132 0.35 -3.26 -18.99
C LEU A 132 -0.07 -1.79 -19.02
N ALA A 133 -0.95 -1.40 -18.10
CA ALA A 133 -1.38 -0.03 -17.92
C ALA A 133 -0.27 0.78 -17.22
N ASP A 134 0.04 1.95 -17.78
CA ASP A 134 0.84 2.97 -17.10
C ASP A 134 -0.10 3.81 -16.23
N LEU A 135 0.16 3.82 -14.93
CA LEU A 135 -0.65 4.50 -13.92
C LEU A 135 0.09 5.70 -13.32
N SER A 136 1.25 6.07 -13.88
CA SER A 136 2.11 7.15 -13.37
C SER A 136 1.56 8.57 -13.58
N GLY A 137 0.59 8.74 -14.50
CA GLY A 137 -0.01 10.02 -14.87
C GLY A 137 -1.46 10.24 -14.39
N ASP A 138 -2.14 9.19 -13.93
CA ASP A 138 -3.51 9.33 -13.47
C ASP A 138 -3.56 10.04 -12.10
N ALA A 139 -4.52 10.98 -11.97
CA ALA A 139 -4.97 11.40 -10.65
C ALA A 139 -5.29 10.12 -9.87
N ILE A 140 -4.68 9.98 -8.68
CA ILE A 140 -4.94 8.93 -7.68
C ILE A 140 -5.94 7.90 -8.20
N VAL A 141 -5.46 6.72 -8.63
CA VAL A 141 -6.39 5.59 -8.79
C VAL A 141 -7.09 5.48 -7.44
N ASP A 142 -8.33 5.93 -7.38
CA ASP A 142 -9.23 5.66 -6.29
C ASP A 142 -9.31 4.14 -6.25
N LEU A 143 -8.55 3.56 -5.33
CA LEU A 143 -8.70 2.15 -5.00
C LEU A 143 -10.12 2.06 -4.45
N PRO A 144 -11.07 1.35 -5.08
CA PRO A 144 -12.32 1.10 -4.42
C PRO A 144 -12.05 0.15 -3.23
N VAL A 145 -11.79 0.76 -2.08
CA VAL A 145 -12.00 0.34 -0.68
C VAL A 145 -11.84 -1.14 -0.32
N GLY A 146 -10.81 -1.41 0.51
CA GLY A 146 -10.73 -2.62 1.34
C GLY A 146 -9.52 -2.68 2.26
N ILE A 147 -8.37 -2.11 1.86
CA ILE A 147 -7.15 -2.14 2.68
C ILE A 147 -6.95 -0.76 3.28
N THR A 148 -7.30 -0.66 4.54
CA THR A 148 -6.96 0.46 5.39
C THR A 148 -5.88 0.00 6.35
N VAL A 149 -4.77 0.72 6.45
CA VAL A 149 -3.72 0.50 7.45
C VAL A 149 -3.88 1.61 8.48
N PRO A 150 -4.67 1.41 9.55
CA PRO A 150 -4.83 2.43 10.55
C PRO A 150 -3.47 2.79 11.14
N ILE A 151 -3.25 4.07 11.39
CA ILE A 151 -2.00 4.54 11.98
C ILE A 151 -1.80 3.91 13.38
N ASN A 152 -0.57 3.46 13.63
CA ASN A 152 -0.20 2.80 14.89
C ASN A 152 0.78 3.63 15.73
N ASP A 153 1.02 4.87 15.33
CA ASP A 153 1.98 5.79 15.93
C ASP A 153 1.32 6.98 16.65
N LEU A 154 0.02 6.89 16.98
CA LEU A 154 -0.63 7.90 17.79
C LEU A 154 0.02 7.94 19.17
N VAL A 155 0.51 9.12 19.52
CA VAL A 155 1.02 9.42 20.86
C VAL A 155 0.18 10.55 21.46
N ALA A 156 -0.21 10.37 22.72
CA ALA A 156 -0.91 11.37 23.51
C ALA A 156 -0.07 11.74 24.73
N VAL A 157 0.08 13.04 24.97
CA VAL A 157 0.79 13.58 26.13
C VAL A 157 -0.05 14.66 26.81
N GLN A 158 0.29 14.97 28.06
CA GLN A 158 -0.37 16.05 28.79
C GLN A 158 -0.29 17.36 27.98
N GLY A 159 -1.42 18.08 27.86
CA GLY A 159 -1.49 19.33 27.11
C GLY A 159 -0.79 20.50 27.80
N SER A 160 -0.83 21.68 27.19
CA SER A 160 -0.16 22.87 27.73
C SER A 160 -1.02 23.66 28.72
N THR A 161 -2.34 23.59 28.60
CA THR A 161 -3.34 24.29 29.44
C THR A 161 -4.29 23.32 30.12
N ALA A 162 -4.93 23.75 31.21
CA ALA A 162 -5.95 22.97 31.92
C ALA A 162 -7.01 22.40 30.97
N GLY A 163 -7.34 21.12 31.13
CA GLY A 163 -8.32 20.40 30.33
C GLY A 163 -7.85 20.02 28.93
N GLN A 164 -6.52 19.93 28.72
CA GLN A 164 -5.94 19.58 27.43
C GLN A 164 -5.08 18.31 27.45
N ILE A 165 -5.07 17.65 26.28
CA ILE A 165 -4.16 16.57 25.90
C ILE A 165 -3.61 16.92 24.51
N ALA A 166 -2.30 16.85 24.32
CA ALA A 166 -1.67 17.07 23.02
C ALA A 166 -1.41 15.74 22.31
N LEU A 167 -1.65 15.71 21.00
CA LEU A 167 -1.52 14.52 20.15
C LEU A 167 -0.45 14.74 19.10
N THR A 168 0.30 13.68 18.79
CA THR A 168 1.23 13.61 17.66
C THR A 168 1.04 12.29 16.93
N PHE A 169 1.08 12.33 15.60
CA PHE A 169 0.81 11.20 14.71
C PHE A 169 1.38 11.47 13.31
N SER A 170 1.56 10.41 12.52
CA SER A 170 1.99 10.53 11.12
C SER A 170 0.96 11.24 10.23
N PRO A 171 1.40 11.95 9.17
CA PRO A 171 0.50 12.63 8.24
C PRO A 171 -0.56 11.68 7.63
N LEU A 172 -1.82 12.09 7.71
CA LEU A 172 -2.98 11.31 7.26
C LEU A 172 -3.31 11.55 5.79
N THR A 173 -2.28 11.48 4.94
CA THR A 173 -2.37 11.90 3.53
C THR A 173 -3.40 11.03 2.79
N GLY A 174 -4.37 11.66 2.15
CA GLY A 174 -5.45 10.98 1.42
C GLY A 174 -6.67 10.62 2.27
N SER A 175 -6.71 10.93 3.57
CA SER A 175 -7.93 10.83 4.38
C SER A 175 -9.00 11.84 3.93
N THR A 176 -10.27 11.51 4.11
CA THR A 176 -11.40 12.42 3.84
C THR A 176 -11.92 13.08 5.10
N ALA A 177 -11.82 12.40 6.25
CA ALA A 177 -12.12 12.98 7.55
C ALA A 177 -11.30 12.31 8.66
N VAL A 178 -11.05 13.05 9.74
CA VAL A 178 -10.34 12.55 10.92
C VAL A 178 -11.06 13.09 12.16
N ALA A 179 -11.50 12.19 13.03
CA ALA A 179 -12.08 12.50 14.32
C ALA A 179 -11.19 11.97 15.45
N VAL A 180 -11.29 12.60 16.62
CA VAL A 180 -10.64 12.13 17.84
C VAL A 180 -11.70 11.63 18.78
N GLU A 181 -11.53 10.43 19.31
CA GLU A 181 -12.41 9.89 20.32
C GLU A 181 -11.66 9.69 21.64
N THR A 182 -12.37 9.94 22.74
CA THR A 182 -11.87 9.73 24.09
C THR A 182 -12.84 8.94 24.95
N LYS A 183 -12.31 8.24 25.94
CA LYS A 183 -13.09 7.61 27.01
C LYS A 183 -12.31 7.58 28.32
N THR A 184 -13.02 7.41 29.42
CA THR A 184 -12.44 7.16 30.75
C THR A 184 -12.69 5.71 31.16
N GLY A 185 -11.63 5.00 31.57
CA GLY A 185 -11.73 3.59 32.00
C GLY A 185 -12.37 2.68 30.95
N VAL A 186 -13.36 1.88 31.39
CA VAL A 186 -14.14 0.96 30.53
C VAL A 186 -15.35 1.62 29.86
N GLY A 187 -15.46 2.95 29.90
CA GLY A 187 -16.58 3.70 29.35
C GLY A 187 -16.68 3.68 27.81
N THR A 188 -17.69 4.36 27.29
CA THR A 188 -17.96 4.48 25.85
C THR A 188 -17.06 5.54 25.22
N TRP A 189 -16.65 5.30 23.97
CA TRP A 189 -15.94 6.29 23.16
C TRP A 189 -16.86 7.46 22.81
N THR A 190 -16.35 8.68 22.99
CA THR A 190 -17.06 9.93 22.69
C THR A 190 -16.17 10.81 21.83
N VAL A 191 -16.76 11.48 20.84
CA VAL A 191 -16.04 12.42 19.98
C VAL A 191 -15.57 13.61 20.82
N ALA A 192 -14.27 13.88 20.78
CA ALA A 192 -13.63 14.94 21.53
C ALA A 192 -13.52 16.22 20.69
N THR A 193 -13.54 17.37 21.36
CA THR A 193 -13.32 18.67 20.70
C THR A 193 -11.83 18.94 20.56
N THR A 194 -11.38 19.24 19.35
CA THR A 194 -9.96 19.53 19.08
C THR A 194 -9.71 20.97 18.64
N THR A 195 -8.47 21.40 18.83
CA THR A 195 -7.87 22.57 18.18
C THR A 195 -6.72 22.08 17.31
N PRO A 196 -6.75 22.27 15.98
CA PRO A 196 -7.85 22.87 15.20
C PRO A 196 -9.14 22.02 15.21
N THR A 197 -10.27 22.67 14.90
CA THR A 197 -11.60 22.03 14.86
C THR A 197 -11.77 20.99 13.75
N SER A 198 -10.92 21.05 12.73
CA SER A 198 -10.81 20.06 11.67
C SER A 198 -9.35 19.67 11.50
N ILE A 199 -9.05 18.37 11.61
CA ILE A 199 -7.71 17.83 11.39
C ILE A 199 -7.55 17.59 9.88
N GLY A 200 -6.65 18.36 9.25
CA GLY A 200 -6.38 18.24 7.81
C GLY A 200 -5.51 17.02 7.48
N VAL A 201 -5.52 16.61 6.21
CA VAL A 201 -4.80 15.42 5.71
C VAL A 201 -3.27 15.48 5.85
N ALA A 202 -2.71 16.67 6.03
CA ALA A 202 -1.28 16.88 6.26
C ALA A 202 -0.93 17.18 7.73
N ALA A 203 -1.92 17.14 8.62
CA ALA A 203 -1.70 17.40 10.04
C ALA A 203 -0.85 16.29 10.66
N THR A 204 0.06 16.69 11.55
CA THR A 204 0.89 15.79 12.36
C THR A 204 0.62 15.93 13.86
N SER A 205 -0.29 16.85 14.22
CA SER A 205 -0.65 17.12 15.60
C SER A 205 -2.06 17.68 15.72
N ALA A 206 -2.63 17.51 16.91
CA ALA A 206 -3.89 18.11 17.33
C ALA A 206 -3.91 18.24 18.86
N VAL A 207 -4.72 19.15 19.39
CA VAL A 207 -4.90 19.30 20.85
C VAL A 207 -6.35 19.04 21.20
N ILE A 208 -6.61 18.10 22.10
CA ILE A 208 -7.93 17.89 22.68
C ILE A 208 -8.17 18.97 23.73
N THR A 209 -9.38 19.52 23.77
CA THR A 209 -9.79 20.59 24.70
C THR A 209 -11.08 20.22 25.43
N GLY A 210 -11.38 20.89 26.54
CA GLY A 210 -12.61 20.70 27.30
C GLY A 210 -12.65 19.44 28.17
N LEU A 211 -11.49 18.84 28.47
CA LEU A 211 -11.38 17.68 29.36
C LEU A 211 -11.36 18.11 30.84
N THR A 212 -11.68 17.20 31.75
CA THR A 212 -11.57 17.43 33.19
C THR A 212 -10.11 17.31 33.63
N THR A 213 -9.54 18.38 34.18
CA THR A 213 -8.17 18.41 34.70
C THR A 213 -7.89 17.28 35.69
N GLY A 214 -6.74 16.63 35.54
CA GLY A 214 -6.30 15.53 36.40
C GLY A 214 -6.95 14.17 36.09
N VAL A 215 -7.87 14.10 35.13
CA VAL A 215 -8.50 12.84 34.70
C VAL A 215 -7.69 12.20 33.57
N THR A 216 -7.52 10.87 33.65
CA THR A 216 -6.85 10.06 32.63
C THR A 216 -7.84 9.56 31.58
N TYR A 217 -7.49 9.79 30.31
CA TYR A 217 -8.30 9.41 29.15
C TYR A 217 -7.55 8.41 28.29
N SER A 218 -8.28 7.46 27.73
CA SER A 218 -7.85 6.71 26.54
C SER A 218 -8.28 7.51 25.30
N VAL A 219 -7.38 7.61 24.33
CA VAL A 219 -7.54 8.42 23.12
C VAL A 219 -7.29 7.54 21.89
N ARG A 220 -8.08 7.72 20.84
CA ARG A 220 -7.82 7.17 19.51
C ARG A 220 -8.21 8.16 18.42
N LEU A 221 -7.58 8.02 17.25
CA LEU A 221 -8.02 8.65 16.02
C LEU A 221 -8.96 7.71 15.27
N VAL A 222 -10.02 8.28 14.70
CA VAL A 222 -10.93 7.61 13.77
C VAL A 222 -10.77 8.30 12.43
N VAL A 223 -10.08 7.63 11.52
CA VAL A 223 -9.79 8.14 10.19
C VAL A 223 -10.81 7.57 9.23
N THR A 224 -11.38 8.42 8.39
CA THR A 224 -12.33 8.06 7.34
C THR A 224 -11.70 8.35 5.99
N GLY A 225 -11.86 7.41 5.05
CA GLY A 225 -11.31 7.50 3.71
C GLY A 225 -9.78 7.40 3.65
N GLY A 226 -9.27 7.10 2.46
CA GLY A 226 -7.85 6.95 2.22
C GLY A 226 -7.23 5.70 2.83
N LEU A 227 -5.91 5.57 2.64
CA LEU A 227 -5.12 4.42 3.06
C LEU A 227 -5.11 4.21 4.59
N PHE A 228 -5.28 5.27 5.37
CA PHE A 228 -5.20 5.22 6.84
C PHE A 228 -6.55 5.08 7.53
N ALA A 229 -7.63 4.80 6.79
CA ALA A 229 -8.96 4.68 7.38
C ALA A 229 -9.03 3.63 8.50
N GLY A 230 -9.99 3.79 9.40
CA GLY A 230 -10.11 2.97 10.60
C GLY A 230 -9.50 3.62 11.85
N ASN A 231 -9.37 2.80 12.88
CA ASN A 231 -9.06 3.28 14.23
C ASN A 231 -7.57 3.12 14.51
N SER A 232 -6.94 4.18 15.00
CA SER A 232 -5.54 4.12 15.40
C SER A 232 -5.30 3.17 16.57
N ASN A 233 -4.03 2.98 16.93
CA ASN A 233 -3.67 2.52 18.27
C ASN A 233 -4.29 3.43 19.35
N VAL A 234 -4.49 2.87 20.55
CA VAL A 234 -5.00 3.62 21.70
C VAL A 234 -3.83 4.21 22.47
N ALA A 235 -3.84 5.54 22.64
CA ALA A 235 -2.92 6.26 23.50
C ALA A 235 -3.59 6.62 24.83
N ILE A 236 -2.81 6.78 25.90
CA ILE A 236 -3.34 7.10 27.24
C ILE A 236 -2.60 8.34 27.76
N ALA A 237 -3.36 9.34 28.22
CA ALA A 237 -2.79 10.55 28.80
C ALA A 237 -3.72 11.16 29.85
N THR A 238 -3.12 11.88 30.81
CA THR A 238 -3.84 12.66 31.83
C THR A 238 -4.00 14.10 31.36
N ALA A 239 -5.23 14.61 31.39
CA ALA A 239 -5.51 16.00 31.07
C ALA A 239 -4.84 16.93 32.08
N LYS A 240 -4.20 18.00 31.59
CA LYS A 240 -3.53 18.99 32.45
C LYS A 240 -4.49 19.76 33.34
#